data_AF-A0A255HC40-F1
#
_entry.id   AF-A0A255HC40-F1
#
_cell.length_a   1.000
_cell.length_b   1.000
_cell.length_c   1.000
_cell.angle_alpha   90.00
_cell.angle_beta   90.00
_cell.angle_gamma   90.00
#
_symmetry.space_group_name_H-M   'P 1'
#
loop_
_entity.id
_entity.type
_entity.pdbx_description
1 polymer ?
#
loop_
_entity_poly.entity_id
_entity_poly.type
_entity_poly.pdbx_seq_one_letter_code
_entity_poly.pdbx_strand_id
1 'polypeptide(L)'
;MAVESAEADASSVTSMVPQPDKVMRIATMTQKLLDEIKAAPLDDPSRRRLGEAYATSIEELKSGLDPKLAEELERITEPFGEGATPSDAELRVAQAQLVGWLEGLFQGIQTAIFAQQMAARAQLEQMRRALPPGVHPEQGQQQPGPQQGPGPGMYL
;
A
#
# COMPACT_ATOMS: atom_id res chain seq x y z
N MET A 1 -13.88 -17.39 13.48
CA MET A 1 -14.65 -16.24 12.97
C MET A 1 -13.87 -14.93 12.96
N ALA A 2 -13.14 -14.53 14.02
CA ALA A 2 -12.41 -13.24 14.01
C ALA A 2 -11.19 -13.18 13.05
N VAL A 3 -10.52 -14.32 12.80
CA VAL A 3 -9.32 -14.39 11.93
C VAL A 3 -9.70 -14.20 10.45
N GLU A 4 -10.84 -14.75 10.04
CA GLU A 4 -11.37 -14.68 8.67
C GLU A 4 -11.76 -13.26 8.26
N SER A 5 -12.19 -12.44 9.22
CA SER A 5 -12.53 -11.02 8.98
C SER A 5 -11.30 -10.13 8.79
N ALA A 6 -10.18 -10.44 9.43
CA ALA A 6 -8.94 -9.66 9.31
C ALA A 6 -8.17 -9.96 8.02
N GLU A 7 -8.14 -11.23 7.58
CA GLU A 7 -7.59 -11.61 6.27
C GLU A 7 -8.44 -11.07 5.11
N ALA A 8 -9.77 -11.06 5.26
CA ALA A 8 -10.67 -10.46 4.27
C ALA A 8 -10.39 -8.96 4.09
N ASP A 9 -10.14 -8.23 5.17
CA ASP A 9 -9.87 -6.79 5.15
C ASP A 9 -8.46 -6.43 4.60
N ALA A 10 -7.45 -7.27 4.88
CA ALA A 10 -6.12 -7.11 4.27
C ALA A 10 -6.12 -7.38 2.76
N SER A 11 -6.89 -8.40 2.33
CA SER A 11 -7.15 -8.64 0.92
C SER A 11 -7.94 -7.49 0.29
N SER A 12 -8.85 -6.86 1.05
CA SER A 12 -9.66 -5.73 0.58
C SER A 12 -8.79 -4.51 0.27
N VAL A 13 -7.85 -4.14 1.14
CA VAL A 13 -6.99 -2.97 0.92
C VAL A 13 -6.03 -3.16 -0.25
N THR A 14 -5.46 -4.37 -0.40
CA THR A 14 -4.62 -4.68 -1.57
C THR A 14 -5.43 -4.87 -2.86
N SER A 15 -6.72 -5.21 -2.76
CA SER A 15 -7.61 -5.33 -3.93
C SER A 15 -8.01 -3.99 -4.57
N MET A 16 -7.85 -2.86 -3.85
CA MET A 16 -8.14 -1.52 -4.39
C MET A 16 -7.19 -1.14 -5.53
N VAL A 17 -5.95 -1.65 -5.49
CA VAL A 17 -4.94 -1.39 -6.53
C VAL A 17 -4.40 -2.72 -7.04
N PRO A 18 -5.08 -3.35 -8.02
CA PRO A 18 -4.64 -4.63 -8.56
C PRO A 18 -3.24 -4.59 -9.20
N GLN A 19 -2.80 -3.43 -9.71
CA GLN A 19 -1.49 -3.25 -10.35
C GLN A 19 -0.69 -2.11 -9.68
N PRO A 20 -0.18 -2.32 -8.45
CA PRO A 20 0.47 -1.26 -7.69
C PRO A 20 1.75 -0.75 -8.35
N ASP A 21 2.50 -1.62 -9.01
CA ASP A 21 3.73 -1.26 -9.74
C ASP A 21 3.44 -0.33 -10.93
N LYS A 22 2.36 -0.58 -11.66
CA LYS A 22 1.90 0.27 -12.78
C LYS A 22 1.49 1.65 -12.27
N VAL A 23 0.63 1.70 -11.26
CA VAL A 23 0.15 2.96 -10.68
C VAL A 23 1.31 3.78 -10.12
N MET A 24 2.27 3.15 -9.44
CA MET A 24 3.47 3.84 -8.92
C MET A 24 4.37 4.41 -10.02
N ARG A 25 4.57 3.67 -11.13
CA ARG A 25 5.35 4.17 -12.27
C ARG A 25 4.69 5.40 -12.89
N ILE A 26 3.38 5.38 -13.06
CA ILE A 26 2.62 6.52 -13.61
C ILE A 26 2.66 7.70 -12.63
N ALA A 27 2.42 7.47 -11.34
CA ALA A 27 2.50 8.52 -10.31
C ALA A 27 3.86 9.23 -10.32
N THR A 28 4.95 8.46 -10.40
CA THR A 28 6.32 9.01 -10.47
C THR A 28 6.54 9.80 -11.76
N MET A 29 6.01 9.31 -12.89
CA MET A 29 6.09 10.02 -14.16
C MET A 29 5.33 11.35 -14.10
N THR A 30 4.07 11.34 -13.66
CA THR A 30 3.22 12.52 -13.47
C THR A 30 3.90 13.56 -12.57
N GLN A 31 4.47 13.15 -11.44
CA GLN A 31 5.22 14.04 -10.56
C GLN A 31 6.41 14.71 -11.27
N LYS A 32 7.22 13.93 -12.00
CA LYS A 32 8.36 14.49 -12.74
C LYS A 32 7.93 15.46 -13.84
N LEU A 33 6.83 15.16 -14.55
CA LEU A 33 6.27 16.07 -15.55
C LEU A 33 5.76 17.36 -14.91
N LEU A 34 5.10 17.27 -13.75
CA LEU A 34 4.67 18.44 -12.98
C LEU A 34 5.86 19.34 -12.59
N ASP A 35 6.96 18.72 -12.14
CA ASP A 35 8.18 19.46 -11.77
C ASP A 35 8.81 20.15 -12.98
N GLU A 36 8.80 19.52 -14.16
CA GLU A 36 9.27 20.11 -15.41
C GLU A 36 8.43 21.33 -15.82
N ILE A 37 7.10 21.24 -15.77
CA ILE A 37 6.21 22.38 -16.11
C ILE A 37 6.41 23.55 -15.13
N LYS A 38 6.80 23.27 -13.89
CA LYS A 38 7.12 24.32 -12.90
C LYS A 38 8.49 24.96 -13.13
N ALA A 39 9.42 24.26 -13.79
CA ALA A 39 10.79 24.70 -13.95
C ALA A 39 10.94 25.80 -15.03
N ALA A 40 10.20 25.70 -16.13
CA ALA A 40 10.25 26.67 -17.22
C ALA A 40 8.95 26.71 -18.04
N PRO A 41 8.65 27.82 -18.74
CA PRO A 41 7.53 27.89 -19.67
C PRO A 41 7.69 26.91 -20.84
N LEU A 42 6.58 26.33 -21.31
CA LEU A 42 6.58 25.37 -22.40
C LEU A 42 6.05 25.96 -23.70
N ASP A 43 6.60 25.49 -24.82
CA ASP A 43 6.09 25.81 -26.15
C ASP A 43 4.81 25.03 -26.48
N ASP A 44 4.06 25.51 -27.48
CA ASP A 44 2.77 24.93 -27.87
C ASP A 44 2.86 23.42 -28.22
N PRO A 45 3.87 22.94 -28.98
CA PRO A 45 4.03 21.50 -29.22
C PRO A 45 4.23 20.68 -27.94
N SER A 46 5.04 21.16 -26.99
CA SER A 46 5.26 20.46 -25.73
C SER A 46 3.99 20.41 -24.89
N ARG A 47 3.24 21.50 -24.83
CA ARG A 47 1.96 21.54 -24.09
C ARG A 47 0.92 20.59 -24.68
N ARG A 48 0.82 20.49 -26.01
CA ARG A 48 -0.06 19.52 -26.68
C ARG A 48 0.32 18.09 -26.31
N ARG A 49 1.61 17.76 -26.40
CA ARG A 49 2.12 16.42 -26.04
C ARG A 49 1.87 16.08 -24.58
N LEU A 50 1.98 17.05 -23.66
CA LEU A 50 1.66 16.84 -22.25
C LEU A 50 0.17 16.65 -22.00
N GLY A 51 -0.70 17.34 -22.72
CA GLY A 51 -2.15 17.11 -22.66
C GLY A 51 -2.51 15.69 -23.08
N GLU A 52 -1.95 15.21 -24.19
CA GLU A 52 -2.12 13.83 -24.67
C GLU A 52 -1.55 12.79 -23.67
N ALA A 53 -0.38 13.07 -23.11
CA ALA A 53 0.25 12.22 -22.10
C ALA A 53 -0.58 12.17 -20.81
N TYR A 54 -1.19 13.28 -20.39
CA TYR A 54 -2.10 13.33 -19.25
C TYR A 54 -3.32 12.44 -19.50
N ALA A 55 -4.01 12.60 -20.64
CA ALA A 55 -5.16 11.77 -20.99
C ALA A 55 -4.81 10.27 -21.02
N THR A 56 -3.67 9.93 -21.61
CA THR A 56 -3.16 8.54 -21.62
C THR A 56 -2.87 8.05 -20.19
N SER A 57 -2.29 8.89 -19.34
CA SER A 57 -1.99 8.53 -17.94
C SER A 57 -3.27 8.20 -17.16
N ILE A 58 -4.36 8.94 -17.38
CA ILE A 58 -5.66 8.66 -16.75
C ILE A 58 -6.18 7.28 -17.15
N GLU A 59 -6.20 6.95 -18.44
CA GLU A 59 -6.67 5.65 -18.92
C GLU A 59 -5.79 4.49 -18.42
N GLU A 60 -4.47 4.68 -18.41
CA GLU A 60 -3.53 3.71 -17.87
C GLU A 60 -3.72 3.51 -16.35
N LEU A 61 -3.99 4.57 -15.60
CA LEU A 61 -4.32 4.49 -14.17
C LEU A 61 -5.63 3.75 -13.94
N LYS A 62 -6.70 4.08 -14.67
CA LYS A 62 -8.01 3.40 -14.57
C LYS A 62 -7.87 1.89 -14.72
N SER A 63 -7.05 1.43 -15.65
CA SER A 63 -6.80 -0.01 -15.85
C SER A 63 -6.03 -0.71 -14.71
N GLY A 64 -5.36 0.07 -13.86
CA GLY A 64 -4.58 -0.41 -12.70
C GLY A 64 -5.30 -0.28 -11.36
N LEU A 65 -6.51 0.27 -11.35
CA LEU A 65 -7.33 0.52 -10.17
C LEU A 65 -8.56 -0.40 -10.15
N ASP A 66 -9.15 -0.60 -8.98
CA ASP A 66 -10.46 -1.23 -8.90
C ASP A 66 -11.57 -0.34 -9.51
N PRO A 67 -12.72 -0.89 -9.91
CA PRO A 67 -13.76 -0.13 -10.62
C PRO A 67 -14.24 1.12 -9.87
N LYS A 68 -14.34 1.07 -8.53
CA LYS A 68 -14.83 2.20 -7.74
C LYS A 68 -13.83 3.35 -7.76
N LEU A 69 -12.54 3.06 -7.63
CA LEU A 69 -11.48 4.09 -7.73
C LEU A 69 -11.32 4.61 -9.16
N ALA A 70 -11.50 3.76 -10.17
CA ALA A 70 -11.48 4.19 -11.57
C ALA A 70 -12.63 5.18 -11.87
N GLU A 71 -13.85 4.89 -11.41
CA GLU A 71 -15.00 5.80 -11.50
C GLU A 71 -14.78 7.10 -10.72
N GLU A 72 -14.16 7.02 -9.54
CA GLU A 72 -13.81 8.21 -8.77
C GLU A 72 -12.81 9.09 -9.53
N LEU A 73 -11.74 8.49 -10.05
CA LEU A 73 -10.73 9.18 -10.85
C LEU A 73 -11.36 9.88 -12.04
N GLU A 74 -12.20 9.17 -12.81
CA GLU A 74 -12.89 9.73 -13.97
C GLU A 74 -13.78 10.92 -13.62
N ARG A 75 -14.49 10.85 -12.49
CA ARG A 75 -15.37 11.95 -12.03
C ARG A 75 -14.60 13.21 -11.62
N ILE A 76 -13.37 13.07 -11.11
CA ILE A 76 -12.57 14.22 -10.68
C ILE A 76 -11.67 14.76 -11.79
N THR A 77 -11.37 13.97 -12.82
CA THR A 77 -10.51 14.40 -13.93
C THR A 77 -11.34 14.90 -15.10
N GLU A 78 -11.29 16.20 -15.36
CA GLU A 78 -11.90 16.80 -16.55
C GLU A 78 -10.92 16.73 -17.75
N PRO A 79 -11.33 16.22 -18.92
CA PRO A 79 -10.51 16.25 -20.13
C PRO A 79 -10.24 17.69 -20.60
N PHE A 80 -9.06 17.92 -21.20
CA PHE A 80 -8.81 19.17 -21.91
C PHE A 80 -9.73 19.29 -23.14
N GLY A 81 -10.16 20.50 -23.47
CA GLY A 81 -11.06 20.74 -24.61
C GLY A 81 -10.50 20.24 -25.94
N GLU A 82 -11.34 19.57 -26.73
CA GLU A 82 -10.95 18.98 -28.02
C GLU A 82 -10.38 20.05 -28.98
N GLY A 83 -9.18 19.78 -29.52
CA GLY A 83 -8.51 20.67 -30.48
C GLY A 83 -7.87 21.93 -29.86
N ALA A 84 -8.03 22.16 -28.56
CA ALA A 84 -7.34 23.24 -27.85
C ALA A 84 -6.00 22.77 -27.29
N THR A 85 -4.96 23.60 -27.43
CA THR A 85 -3.68 23.34 -26.75
C THR A 85 -3.78 23.89 -25.33
N PRO A 86 -3.66 23.06 -24.28
CA PRO A 86 -3.77 23.53 -22.91
C PRO A 86 -2.66 24.52 -22.59
N SER A 87 -2.96 25.46 -21.69
CA SER A 87 -1.99 26.40 -21.13
C SER A 87 -1.09 25.73 -20.09
N ASP A 88 0.06 26.34 -19.80
CA ASP A 88 0.94 25.88 -18.72
C ASP A 88 0.23 25.82 -17.37
N ALA A 89 -0.71 26.74 -17.13
CA ALA A 89 -1.48 26.80 -15.90
C ALA A 89 -2.45 25.61 -15.80
N GLU A 90 -3.19 25.32 -16.87
CA GLU A 90 -4.10 24.17 -16.93
C GLU A 90 -3.34 22.85 -16.74
N LEU A 91 -2.20 22.68 -17.42
CA LEU A 91 -1.35 21.50 -17.25
C LEU A 91 -0.85 21.35 -15.81
N ARG A 92 -0.39 22.44 -15.18
CA ARG A 92 0.07 22.42 -13.77
C ARG A 92 -1.05 22.02 -12.81
N VAL A 93 -2.24 22.58 -12.98
CA VAL A 93 -3.39 22.28 -12.10
C VAL A 93 -3.80 20.83 -12.27
N ALA A 94 -3.98 20.35 -13.51
CA ALA A 94 -4.40 18.98 -13.79
C ALA A 94 -3.39 17.94 -13.26
N GLN A 95 -2.09 18.15 -13.53
CA GLN A 95 -1.03 17.27 -13.04
C GLN A 95 -0.94 17.29 -11.50
N ALA A 96 -1.00 18.47 -10.87
CA ALA A 96 -0.97 18.59 -9.40
C ALA A 96 -2.18 17.92 -8.74
N GLN A 97 -3.36 18.01 -9.34
CA GLN A 97 -4.55 17.31 -8.89
C GLN A 97 -4.35 15.79 -8.93
N LEU A 98 -3.81 15.27 -10.04
CA LEU A 98 -3.57 13.84 -10.20
C LEU A 98 -2.52 13.33 -9.21
N VAL A 99 -1.40 14.05 -9.05
CA VAL A 99 -0.38 13.75 -8.04
C VAL A 99 -0.99 13.70 -6.65
N GLY A 100 -1.71 14.76 -6.23
CA GLY A 100 -2.24 14.85 -4.88
C GLY A 100 -3.28 13.76 -4.58
N TRP A 101 -4.10 13.40 -5.56
CA TRP A 101 -5.04 12.29 -5.42
C TRP A 101 -4.32 10.95 -5.27
N LEU A 102 -3.27 10.69 -6.08
CA LEU A 102 -2.46 9.48 -5.97
C LEU A 102 -1.72 9.39 -4.64
N GLU A 103 -1.14 10.49 -4.16
CA GLU A 103 -0.51 10.56 -2.83
C GLU A 103 -1.52 10.22 -1.71
N GLY A 104 -2.72 10.80 -1.79
CA GLY A 104 -3.81 10.50 -0.86
C GLY A 104 -4.24 9.03 -0.88
N LEU A 105 -4.35 8.44 -2.07
CA LEU A 105 -4.65 7.01 -2.25
C LEU A 105 -3.58 6.13 -1.58
N PHE A 106 -2.30 6.37 -1.89
CA PHE A 106 -1.20 5.59 -1.32
C PHE A 106 -1.07 5.76 0.20
N GLN A 107 -1.31 6.97 0.72
CA GLN A 107 -1.31 7.22 2.16
C GLN A 107 -2.49 6.52 2.83
N GLY A 108 -3.67 6.51 2.23
CA GLY A 108 -4.85 5.80 2.72
C GLY A 108 -4.60 4.29 2.83
N ILE A 109 -4.04 3.69 1.77
CA ILE A 109 -3.66 2.27 1.74
C ILE A 109 -2.64 1.94 2.83
N GLN A 110 -1.57 2.73 2.96
CA GLN A 110 -0.55 2.52 3.99
C GLN A 110 -1.12 2.65 5.41
N THR A 111 -2.01 3.62 5.62
CA THR A 111 -2.67 3.84 6.92
C THR A 111 -3.55 2.65 7.28
N ALA A 112 -4.31 2.12 6.33
CA ALA A 112 -5.16 0.94 6.54
C ALA A 112 -4.32 -0.30 6.87
N ILE A 113 -3.24 -0.57 6.12
CA ILE A 113 -2.32 -1.69 6.39
C ILE A 113 -1.69 -1.55 7.79
N PHE A 114 -1.25 -0.35 8.15
CA PHE A 114 -0.66 -0.11 9.48
C PHE A 114 -1.67 -0.35 10.59
N ALA A 115 -2.91 0.16 10.45
CA ALA A 115 -3.98 -0.05 11.41
C ALA A 115 -4.31 -1.54 11.59
N GLN A 116 -4.35 -2.30 10.49
CA GLN A 116 -4.55 -3.75 10.52
C GLN A 116 -3.42 -4.48 11.26
N GLN A 117 -2.16 -4.14 10.98
CA GLN A 117 -1.01 -4.73 11.68
C GLN A 117 -1.05 -4.45 13.19
N MET A 118 -1.44 -3.25 13.59
CA MET A 118 -1.56 -2.88 15.00
C MET A 118 -2.71 -3.64 15.68
N ALA A 119 -3.86 -3.78 15.02
CA ALA A 119 -5.00 -4.55 15.52
C ALA A 119 -4.65 -6.04 15.68
N ALA A 120 -3.97 -6.63 14.69
CA ALA A 120 -3.52 -8.02 14.74
C ALA A 120 -2.53 -8.27 15.90
N ARG A 121 -1.59 -7.35 16.12
CA ARG A 121 -0.65 -7.41 17.26
C ARG A 121 -1.39 -7.34 18.60
N ALA A 122 -2.34 -6.41 18.76
CA ALA A 122 -3.13 -6.30 19.98
C ALA A 122 -3.95 -7.57 20.27
N GLN A 123 -4.53 -8.19 19.24
CA GLN A 123 -5.24 -9.47 19.39
C GLN A 123 -4.30 -10.60 19.84
N LEU A 124 -3.10 -10.70 19.29
CA LEU A 124 -2.09 -11.69 19.70
C LEU A 124 -1.66 -11.49 21.16
N GLU A 125 -1.43 -10.26 21.58
CA GLU A 125 -1.10 -9.93 22.97
C GLU A 125 -2.24 -10.29 23.94
N GLN A 126 -3.48 -10.02 23.55
CA GLN A 126 -4.66 -10.42 24.32
C GLN A 126 -4.78 -11.95 24.45
N MET A 127 -4.58 -12.70 23.36
CA MET A 127 -4.57 -14.16 23.39
C MET A 127 -3.45 -14.71 24.28
N ARG A 128 -2.25 -14.13 24.20
CA ARG A 128 -1.13 -14.50 25.08
C ARG A 128 -1.43 -14.23 26.55
N ARG A 129 -2.16 -13.15 26.86
CA ARG A 129 -2.58 -12.82 28.23
C ARG A 129 -3.75 -13.69 28.73
N ALA A 130 -4.57 -14.19 27.82
CA ALA A 130 -5.68 -15.10 28.11
C ALA A 130 -5.22 -16.56 28.27
N LEU A 131 -4.00 -16.91 27.83
CA LEU A 131 -3.40 -18.22 28.10
C LEU A 131 -3.01 -18.33 29.58
N PRO A 132 -3.47 -19.38 30.30
CA PRO A 132 -3.15 -19.55 31.71
C PRO A 132 -1.64 -19.72 31.91
N PRO A 133 -1.04 -19.11 32.95
CA PRO A 133 0.34 -19.34 33.32
C PRO A 133 0.49 -20.80 33.76
N GLY A 134 0.95 -21.69 32.88
CA GLY A 134 1.09 -23.11 33.26
C GLY A 134 1.42 -24.12 32.16
N VAL A 135 1.18 -23.84 30.87
CA VAL A 135 1.60 -24.77 29.80
C VAL A 135 3.06 -24.53 29.38
N HIS A 136 3.98 -24.75 30.32
CA HIS A 136 5.25 -25.31 29.89
C HIS A 136 4.92 -26.69 29.29
N PRO A 137 5.41 -27.06 28.09
CA PRO A 137 5.47 -28.47 27.76
C PRO A 137 6.30 -29.11 28.88
N GLU A 138 5.61 -29.80 29.80
CA GLU A 138 6.23 -30.62 30.83
C GLU A 138 7.17 -31.58 30.10
N GLN A 139 8.46 -31.25 30.11
CA GLN A 139 9.50 -32.24 30.21
C GLN A 139 9.06 -33.18 31.33
N GLY A 140 8.78 -34.43 30.95
CA GLY A 140 8.20 -35.43 31.82
C GLY A 140 8.84 -35.42 33.20
N GLN A 141 7.98 -35.33 34.21
CA GLN A 141 8.27 -35.56 35.61
C GLN A 141 9.18 -36.78 35.77
N GLN A 142 10.46 -36.54 36.10
CA GLN A 142 11.30 -37.57 36.71
C GLN A 142 11.25 -37.35 38.23
N GLN A 143 10.59 -38.30 38.88
CA GLN A 143 10.50 -38.46 40.33
C GLN A 143 11.86 -38.37 41.02
N PRO A 144 11.95 -37.80 42.22
CA PRO A 144 13.11 -37.98 43.08
C PRO A 144 13.01 -39.34 43.80
N GLY A 145 13.70 -40.35 43.27
CA GLY A 145 13.95 -41.62 43.96
C GLY A 145 15.29 -41.58 44.74
N PRO A 146 15.40 -42.14 45.95
CA PRO A 146 16.62 -42.07 46.74
C PRO A 146 17.64 -43.16 46.37
N GLN A 147 18.90 -42.74 46.24
CA GLN A 147 20.13 -43.39 46.71
C GLN A 147 20.63 -44.70 46.05
N GLN A 148 21.84 -44.64 45.46
CA GLN A 148 23.07 -45.43 45.77
C GLN A 148 23.89 -45.86 44.52
N GLY A 149 25.20 -45.54 44.54
CA GLY A 149 26.23 -46.24 43.77
C GLY A 149 27.33 -45.33 43.19
N PRO A 150 28.59 -45.38 43.69
CA PRO A 150 29.71 -44.65 43.11
C PRO A 150 30.44 -45.49 42.05
N GLY A 151 30.73 -44.89 40.89
CA GLY A 151 31.60 -45.49 39.87
C GLY A 151 32.28 -44.40 39.03
N PRO A 152 33.61 -44.24 39.12
CA PRO A 152 34.34 -43.28 38.31
C PRO A 152 34.75 -43.90 36.97
N GLY A 153 34.63 -43.15 35.88
CA GLY A 153 34.98 -43.64 34.54
C GLY A 153 35.16 -42.52 33.54
N MET A 154 36.26 -41.78 33.71
CA MET A 154 36.85 -40.86 32.73
C MET A 154 37.39 -41.68 31.55
N TYR A 155 37.08 -41.33 30.30
CA TYR A 155 38.01 -41.52 29.19
C TYR A 155 37.80 -40.46 28.09
N LEU A 156 38.93 -40.17 27.47
CA LEU A 156 39.29 -39.17 26.48
C LEU A 156 38.49 -39.23 25.17
#